data_AF-A0A3D3SAA3-F1
#
_entry.id   AF-A0A3D3SAA3-F1
#
_cell.length_a   1.000
_cell.length_b   1.000
_cell.length_c   1.000
_cell.angle_alpha   90.00
_cell.angle_beta   90.00
_cell.angle_gamma   90.00
#
_symmetry.space_group_name_H-M   'P 1'
#
loop_
_entity.id
_entity.type
_entity.pdbx_description
1 polymer ?
#
loop_
_entity_poly.entity_id
_entity_poly.type
_entity_poly.pdbx_seq_one_letter_code
_entity_poly.pdbx_strand_id
1 'polypeptide(L)'
;MGVSSNKYFFLFLVNIVILLLGMFMDTSTIQLIFVPLLFPVARALGIDMVHFGLVVTFNMMIGLSTPPFGVLLFITSSISGTPLKDIVKEIFWPLMAMIIVLIVITYIPDTVLFLPRAFGLLR
;
A
#
# COMPACT_ATOMS: atom_id res chain seq x y z
N MET A 1 9.80 8.96 26.27
CA MET A 1 10.39 8.89 24.92
C MET A 1 10.74 7.44 24.64
N GLY A 2 9.95 6.71 23.85
CA GLY A 2 10.15 5.25 23.69
C GLY A 2 9.09 4.52 22.87
N VAL A 3 7.96 5.16 22.56
CA VAL A 3 6.86 4.53 21.81
C VAL A 3 6.96 4.76 20.28
N SER A 4 7.73 5.76 19.82
CA SER A 4 7.84 6.04 18.38
C SER A 4 8.67 5.01 17.60
N SER A 5 9.72 4.42 18.18
CA SER A 5 10.62 3.52 17.43
C SER A 5 9.96 2.22 16.97
N ASN A 6 8.91 1.74 17.65
CA ASN A 6 8.25 0.48 17.29
C ASN A 6 7.16 0.67 16.21
N LYS A 7 6.36 1.75 16.25
CA LYS A 7 5.26 1.94 15.28
C LYS A 7 5.77 2.11 13.84
N TYR A 8 6.82 2.91 13.66
CA TYR A 8 7.36 3.19 12.32
C TYR A 8 8.12 1.97 11.78
N PHE A 9 8.79 1.21 12.65
CA PHE A 9 9.42 -0.06 12.27
C PHE A 9 8.37 -1.11 11.87
N PHE A 10 7.27 -1.22 12.62
CA PHE A 10 6.14 -2.07 12.26
C PHE A 10 5.54 -1.67 10.91
N LEU A 11 5.24 -0.39 10.69
CA LEU A 11 4.70 0.09 9.41
C LEU A 11 5.67 -0.17 8.25
N PHE A 12 6.97 0.01 8.47
CA PHE A 12 7.99 -0.31 7.46
C PHE A 12 8.01 -1.80 7.12
N LEU A 13 7.98 -2.68 8.13
CA LEU A 13 7.91 -4.13 7.94
C LEU A 13 6.63 -4.54 7.19
N VAL A 14 5.49 -3.96 7.58
CA VAL A 14 4.20 -4.18 6.92
C VAL A 14 4.27 -3.76 5.45
N ASN A 15 4.80 -2.58 5.14
CA ASN A 15 4.98 -2.13 3.76
C ASN A 15 5.80 -3.15 2.96
N ILE A 16 6.98 -3.56 3.44
CA ILE A 16 7.84 -4.51 2.72
C ILE A 16 7.14 -5.85 2.50
N VAL A 17 6.57 -6.43 3.56
CA VAL A 17 5.93 -7.74 3.50
C VAL A 17 4.73 -7.70 2.56
N ILE A 18 3.89 -6.66 2.69
CA ILE A 18 2.68 -6.52 1.89
C ILE A 18 3.00 -6.20 0.43
N LEU A 19 4.02 -5.39 0.15
CA LEU A 19 4.43 -5.07 -1.22
C LEU A 19 5.03 -6.29 -1.92
N LEU A 20 5.88 -7.05 -1.21
CA LEU A 20 6.41 -8.31 -1.73
C LEU A 20 5.29 -9.33 -1.95
N LEU A 21 4.37 -9.50 -1.01
CA LEU A 21 3.25 -10.42 -1.17
C LEU A 21 2.29 -9.97 -2.28
N GLY A 22 2.03 -8.66 -2.39
CA GLY A 22 1.16 -8.06 -3.40
C GLY A 22 1.67 -8.23 -4.83
N MET A 23 2.97 -8.50 -5.00
CA MET A 23 3.55 -8.88 -6.27
C MET A 23 3.24 -10.33 -6.69
N PHE A 24 2.88 -11.22 -5.77
CA PHE A 24 2.65 -12.65 -6.04
C PHE A 24 1.22 -13.13 -5.79
N MET A 25 0.49 -12.47 -4.88
CA MET A 25 -0.84 -12.87 -4.44
C MET A 25 -1.87 -11.80 -4.79
N ASP A 26 -3.10 -12.24 -5.06
CA ASP A 26 -4.22 -11.32 -5.29
C ASP A 26 -4.51 -10.47 -4.05
N THR A 27 -4.93 -9.22 -4.30
CA THR A 27 -5.23 -8.23 -3.27
C THR A 27 -6.29 -8.68 -2.28
N SER A 28 -7.31 -9.41 -2.75
CA SER A 28 -8.40 -9.91 -1.91
C SER A 28 -7.88 -10.94 -0.92
N THR A 29 -6.98 -11.81 -1.36
CA THR A 29 -6.37 -12.86 -0.52
C THR A 29 -5.51 -12.24 0.59
N ILE A 30 -4.72 -11.21 0.24
CA ILE A 30 -3.88 -10.53 1.23
C ILE A 30 -4.75 -9.80 2.25
N GLN A 31 -5.77 -9.07 1.79
CA GLN A 31 -6.68 -8.36 2.69
C GLN A 31 -7.44 -9.31 3.61
N LEU A 32 -7.89 -10.45 3.11
CA LEU A 32 -8.66 -11.42 3.92
C LEU A 32 -7.80 -12.09 5.02
N ILE A 33 -6.51 -12.32 4.77
CA ILE A 33 -5.63 -13.06 5.68
C ILE A 33 -4.77 -12.11 6.52
N PHE A 34 -4.04 -11.21 5.87
CA PHE A 34 -3.01 -10.39 6.54
C PHE A 34 -3.58 -9.19 7.28
N VAL A 35 -4.64 -8.54 6.79
CA VAL A 35 -5.24 -7.41 7.49
C VAL A 35 -5.76 -7.81 8.88
N PRO A 36 -6.63 -8.84 9.04
CA PRO A 36 -7.10 -9.22 10.38
C PRO A 36 -5.98 -9.76 11.28
N LEU A 37 -4.92 -10.34 10.71
CA LEU A 37 -3.73 -10.77 11.43
C LEU A 37 -2.93 -9.59 12.00
N LEU A 38 -2.74 -8.53 11.20
CA LEU A 38 -1.94 -7.35 11.55
C LEU A 38 -2.75 -6.30 12.32
N PHE A 39 -4.08 -6.31 12.19
CA PHE A 39 -5.00 -5.41 12.84
C PHE A 39 -4.84 -5.32 14.38
N PRO A 40 -4.78 -6.42 15.16
CA PRO A 40 -4.61 -6.34 16.61
C PRO A 40 -3.27 -5.72 16.99
N VAL A 41 -2.22 -5.96 16.20
CA VAL A 41 -0.88 -5.39 16.43
C VAL A 41 -0.87 -3.90 16.13
N ALA A 42 -1.47 -3.48 15.00
CA ALA A 42 -1.60 -2.07 14.64
C ALA A 42 -2.40 -1.29 15.71
N ARG A 43 -3.48 -1.87 16.22
CA ARG A 43 -4.29 -1.29 17.30
C ARG A 43 -3.52 -1.19 18.61
N ALA A 44 -2.75 -2.21 18.97
CA ALA A 44 -1.91 -2.21 20.18
C ALA A 44 -0.79 -1.15 20.12
N LEU A 45 -0.30 -0.83 18.92
CA LEU A 45 0.69 0.22 18.68
C LEU A 45 0.09 1.64 18.59
N GLY A 46 -1.23 1.78 18.75
CA GLY A 46 -1.92 3.07 18.67
C GLY A 46 -1.95 3.66 17.26
N ILE A 47 -1.85 2.82 16.23
CA ILE A 47 -1.96 3.24 14.83
C ILE A 47 -3.45 3.42 14.50
N ASP A 48 -3.79 4.53 13.87
CA ASP A 48 -5.15 4.77 13.37
C ASP A 48 -5.51 3.72 12.31
N MET A 49 -6.69 3.11 12.45
CA MET A 49 -7.11 2.01 11.57
C MET A 49 -7.37 2.48 10.13
N VAL A 50 -7.81 3.73 9.94
CA VAL A 50 -7.98 4.31 8.60
C VAL A 50 -6.63 4.52 7.96
N HIS A 51 -5.65 5.04 8.73
CA HIS A 51 -4.28 5.17 8.25
C HIS A 51 -3.68 3.80 7.86
N PHE A 52 -3.83 2.79 8.72
CA PHE A 52 -3.35 1.43 8.45
C PHE A 52 -4.00 0.83 7.19
N GLY A 53 -5.32 0.93 7.07
CA GLY A 53 -6.05 0.45 5.89
C GLY A 53 -5.58 1.12 4.60
N LEU A 54 -5.34 2.43 4.63
CA LEU A 54 -4.82 3.17 3.49
C LEU A 54 -3.40 2.74 3.09
N VAL A 55 -2.50 2.55 4.06
CA VAL A 55 -1.15 2.03 3.79
C VAL A 55 -1.24 0.65 3.12
N VAL A 56 -2.07 -0.26 3.65
CA VAL A 56 -2.26 -1.59 3.05
C VAL A 56 -2.81 -1.49 1.62
N THR A 57 -3.83 -0.66 1.39
CA THR A 57 -4.43 -0.47 0.06
C THR A 57 -3.44 0.13 -0.94
N PHE A 58 -2.62 1.09 -0.54
CA PHE A 58 -1.58 1.63 -1.41
C PHE A 58 -0.50 0.59 -1.76
N ASN A 59 -0.07 -0.22 -0.79
CA ASN A 59 0.85 -1.34 -1.07
C ASN A 59 0.25 -2.34 -2.06
N MET A 60 -1.05 -2.64 -1.94
CA MET A 60 -1.77 -3.50 -2.88
C MET A 60 -1.78 -2.93 -4.30
N MET A 61 -2.08 -1.64 -4.45
CA MET A 61 -2.09 -0.99 -5.77
C MET A 61 -0.71 -1.01 -6.44
N ILE A 62 0.35 -0.79 -5.66
CA ILE A 62 1.72 -0.88 -6.15
C ILE A 62 2.06 -2.33 -6.52
N GLY A 63 1.69 -3.31 -5.70
CA GLY A 63 1.91 -4.73 -5.98
C GLY A 63 1.25 -5.19 -7.29
N LEU A 64 0.01 -4.80 -7.53
CA LEU A 64 -0.72 -5.10 -8.78
C LEU A 64 -0.13 -4.43 -10.03
N SER A 65 0.56 -3.31 -9.84
CA SER A 65 1.18 -2.52 -10.91
C SER A 65 2.65 -2.88 -11.15
N THR A 66 3.29 -3.62 -10.23
CA THR A 66 4.71 -3.96 -10.29
C THR A 66 4.91 -5.36 -10.91
N PRO A 67 5.86 -5.55 -11.85
CA PRO A 67 6.19 -6.88 -12.39
C PRO A 67 6.72 -7.79 -11.26
N PRO A 68 6.02 -8.89 -10.93
CA PRO A 68 6.17 -10.19 -11.59
C PRO A 68 4.84 -10.83 -12.04
N PHE A 69 3.72 -10.59 -11.33
CA PHE A 69 2.37 -10.91 -11.80
C PHE A 69 1.68 -9.72 -12.47
N GLY A 70 1.96 -8.48 -12.04
CA GLY A 70 1.60 -7.22 -12.70
C GLY A 70 0.24 -7.22 -13.40
N VAL A 71 -0.82 -7.74 -12.76
CA VAL A 71 -2.06 -8.13 -13.47
C VAL A 71 -2.66 -6.95 -14.22
N LEU A 72 -2.55 -5.73 -13.66
CA LEU A 72 -3.01 -4.50 -14.31
C LEU A 72 -2.20 -4.17 -15.57
N LEU A 73 -0.90 -4.47 -15.61
CA LEU A 73 -0.06 -4.32 -16.79
C LEU A 73 -0.47 -5.31 -17.90
N PHE A 74 -0.77 -6.56 -17.54
CA PHE A 74 -1.24 -7.56 -18.50
C PHE A 74 -2.63 -7.21 -19.06
N ILE A 75 -3.57 -6.82 -18.20
CA ILE A 75 -4.91 -6.36 -18.62
C ILE A 75 -4.77 -5.16 -19.56
N THR A 76 -3.93 -4.18 -19.19
CA THR A 76 -3.70 -2.99 -20.02
C THR A 76 -3.10 -3.37 -21.37
N SER A 77 -2.09 -4.25 -21.40
CA SER A 77 -1.49 -4.75 -22.65
C SER A 77 -2.50 -5.47 -23.54
N SER A 78 -3.39 -6.29 -22.96
CA SER A 78 -4.44 -6.99 -23.70
C SER A 78 -5.49 -6.05 -24.28
N ILE A 79 -5.82 -4.95 -23.60
CA ILE A 79 -6.82 -3.97 -24.07
C ILE A 79 -6.21 -3.00 -25.08
N SER A 80 -4.98 -2.52 -24.85
CA SER A 80 -4.33 -1.52 -25.70
C SER A 80 -3.63 -2.10 -26.93
N GLY A 81 -3.32 -3.39 -26.92
CA GLY A 81 -2.52 -4.05 -27.96
C GLY A 81 -1.03 -3.66 -27.96
N THR A 82 -0.60 -2.83 -27.00
CA THR A 82 0.81 -2.42 -26.85
C THR A 82 1.58 -3.54 -26.15
N PRO A 83 2.79 -3.89 -26.61
CA PRO A 83 3.57 -4.96 -25.98
C PRO A 83 3.92 -4.60 -24.54
N LEU A 84 3.82 -5.60 -23.65
CA LEU A 84 4.06 -5.46 -22.21
C LEU A 84 5.39 -4.75 -21.87
N LYS A 85 6.43 -4.98 -22.67
CA LYS A 85 7.75 -4.38 -22.47
C LYS A 85 7.71 -2.84 -22.51
N ASP A 86 6.91 -2.28 -23.41
CA ASP A 86 6.80 -0.82 -23.55
C ASP A 86 5.98 -0.23 -22.41
N ILE A 87 4.89 -0.89 -22.02
CA ILE A 87 4.07 -0.50 -20.87
C ILE A 87 4.88 -0.56 -19.56
N VAL A 88 5.67 -1.62 -19.36
CA VAL A 88 6.54 -1.75 -18.17
C VAL A 88 7.59 -0.65 -18.13
N LYS A 89 8.09 -0.21 -19.29
CA LYS A 89 9.05 0.90 -19.35
C LYS A 89 8.38 2.24 -19.03
N GLU A 90 7.16 2.45 -19.50
CA GLU A 90 6.39 3.67 -19.23
C GLU A 90 5.86 3.73 -17.80
N ILE A 91 5.45 2.59 -17.22
CA ILE A 91 4.91 2.56 -15.86
C ILE A 91 5.99 2.86 -14.79
N PHE A 92 7.27 2.76 -15.13
CA PHE A 92 8.34 3.01 -14.17
C PHE A 92 8.23 4.40 -13.51
N TRP A 93 7.83 5.41 -14.28
CA TRP A 93 7.62 6.77 -13.77
C TRP A 93 6.45 6.89 -12.78
N PRO A 94 5.21 6.48 -13.11
CA PRO A 94 4.10 6.50 -12.15
C PRO A 94 4.32 5.55 -10.97
N LEU A 95 5.04 4.44 -11.16
CA LEU A 95 5.38 3.50 -10.08
C LEU A 95 6.32 4.16 -9.06
N MET A 96 7.33 4.91 -9.51
CA MET A 96 8.16 5.74 -8.62
C MET A 96 7.32 6.77 -7.85
N ALA A 97 6.39 7.46 -8.52
CA ALA A 97 5.51 8.42 -7.87
C ALA A 97 4.65 7.74 -6.78
N MET A 98 4.11 6.56 -7.06
CA MET A 98 3.33 5.78 -6.08
C MET A 98 4.17 5.37 -4.86
N ILE A 99 5.43 4.95 -5.04
CA ILE A 99 6.32 4.61 -3.92
C ILE A 99 6.63 5.85 -3.08
N ILE A 100 6.86 7.00 -3.70
CA ILE A 100 7.08 8.26 -2.96
C ILE A 100 5.84 8.60 -2.13
N VAL A 101 4.66 8.53 -2.73
CA VAL A 101 3.40 8.76 -2.02
C VAL A 101 3.24 7.76 -0.87
N LEU A 102 3.56 6.47 -1.08
CA LEU A 102 3.51 5.44 -0.04
C LEU A 102 4.39 5.78 1.16
N ILE A 103 5.62 6.25 0.92
CA ILE A 103 6.54 6.68 1.97
C ILE A 103 5.96 7.90 2.70
N VAL A 104 5.48 8.90 1.96
CA VAL A 104 4.87 10.12 2.53
C VAL A 104 3.70 9.77 3.43
N ILE A 105 2.76 8.95 2.96
CA ILE A 105 1.61 8.57 3.78
C ILE A 105 2.07 7.78 5.01
N THR A 106 3.00 6.84 4.87
CA THR A 106 3.48 5.96 5.95
C THR A 106 4.12 6.74 7.10
N TYR A 107 4.89 7.80 6.80
CA TYR A 107 5.57 8.60 7.82
C TYR A 107 4.76 9.82 8.27
N ILE A 108 3.88 10.34 7.41
CA ILE A 108 3.05 11.53 7.67
C ILE A 108 1.57 11.12 7.62
N PRO A 109 1.02 10.55 8.71
CA PRO A 109 -0.36 10.08 8.74
C PRO A 109 -1.36 11.23 8.61
N ASP A 110 -1.02 12.45 9.02
CA ASP A 110 -1.90 13.62 8.89
C ASP A 110 -2.23 13.96 7.43
N THR A 111 -1.38 13.62 6.46
CA THR A 111 -1.71 13.78 5.02
C THR A 111 -2.97 13.02 4.63
N VAL A 112 -3.21 11.89 5.31
CA VAL A 112 -4.32 10.97 5.04
C VAL A 112 -5.47 11.18 6.02
N LEU A 113 -5.16 11.54 7.27
CA LEU A 113 -6.13 11.74 8.34
C LEU A 113 -6.73 13.15 8.34
N PHE A 114 -6.14 14.12 7.62
CA PHE A 114 -6.66 15.49 7.51
C PHE A 114 -8.08 15.51 6.94
N LEU A 115 -8.30 14.84 5.81
CA LEU A 115 -9.60 14.85 5.14
C LEU A 115 -10.69 14.13 5.96
N PRO A 116 -10.46 12.90 6.50
CA PRO A 116 -11.42 12.24 7.37
C PRO A 116 -11.72 13.03 8.66
N ARG A 117 -10.71 13.73 9.23
CA ARG A 117 -10.90 14.60 10.41
C ARG A 117 -11.72 15.85 10.06
N ALA A 118 -11.49 16.44 8.89
CA ALA A 118 -12.24 17.61 8.41
C ALA A 118 -13.72 17.29 8.12
N PHE A 119 -14.02 16.08 7.64
CA PHE A 119 -15.39 15.61 7.40
C PHE A 119 -16.06 14.98 8.63
N GLY A 120 -15.40 14.95 9.80
CA GLY A 120 -15.95 14.38 11.04
C GLY A 120 -16.14 12.86 11.02
N LEU A 121 -15.45 12.16 10.11
CA LEU A 121 -15.49 10.70 9.96
C LEU A 121 -14.59 9.97 10.97
N LEU A 122 -13.69 10.70 11.62
CA LEU A 122 -12.84 10.20 12.72
C LEU A 122 -13.30 10.86 14.03
N ARG A 123 -13.63 10.03 15.02
CA ARG A 123 -13.90 10.44 16.41
C ARG A 123 -12.71 10.10 17.29
#